data_AF-A0A8H7H6X6-F1
#
_entry.id   AF-A0A8H7H6X6-F1
#
_cell.length_a   1.000
_cell.length_b   1.000
_cell.length_c   1.000
_cell.angle_alpha   90.00
_cell.angle_beta   90.00
_cell.angle_gamma   90.00
#
_symmetry.space_group_name_H-M   'P 1'
#
loop_
_entity.id
_entity.type
_entity.pdbx_description
1 polymer ?
#
loop_
_entity_poly.entity_id
_entity_poly.type
_entity_poly.pdbx_seq_one_letter_code
_entity_poly.pdbx_strand_id
1 'polypeptide(L)'
;MMHRINSKRRRGEGIIEPYDHFDFIAGTGTGGACMLGRLRMPIEKVIEEYPKLMEKIFSEKKMAGSTMYKATTLQEALKAMVQDATGEEGAAIQVNDGCKNAIFAMAKHNMNSALPVIFRSYATSSNPSPNCAIWQALYATMAYPDLFKSIDIGDSSAPQSFVGGDLGCSNPLMHVLSEVSRVYPARKVACIISLGAGHARTIQVPNLNWRYLIFGSQDVIAMREMARDSERVAEEMALRFQSADGIYFRFNVDQGMQDMKDGNWERLGEVIQHTNVYLQNNETHQKMERAVDTSRKKRGNITTRQAG
;
A
#
# COMPACT_ATOMS: atom_id res chain seq x y z
N MET A 1 -15.60 -0.64 -5.72
CA MET A 1 -15.89 -2.07 -5.46
C MET A 1 -16.90 -2.25 -4.32
N MET A 2 -16.58 -1.87 -3.07
CA MET A 2 -17.45 -2.12 -1.91
C MET A 2 -18.85 -1.52 -2.05
N HIS A 3 -18.99 -0.34 -2.64
CA HIS A 3 -20.31 0.23 -2.98
C HIS A 3 -21.18 -0.73 -3.81
N ARG A 4 -20.62 -1.38 -4.83
CA ARG A 4 -21.31 -2.37 -5.68
C ARG A 4 -21.56 -3.71 -4.97
N ILE A 5 -20.76 -4.05 -3.97
CA ILE A 5 -21.01 -5.22 -3.09
C ILE A 5 -22.19 -4.92 -2.18
N ASN A 6 -22.18 -3.75 -1.54
CA ASN A 6 -23.23 -3.29 -0.64
C ASN A 6 -24.56 -3.01 -1.35
N SER A 7 -24.57 -2.64 -2.63
CA SER A 7 -25.82 -2.52 -3.41
C SER A 7 -26.49 -3.86 -3.69
N LYS A 8 -25.72 -4.97 -3.67
CA LYS A 8 -26.20 -6.33 -3.88
C LYS A 8 -26.49 -7.08 -2.56
N ARG A 9 -26.42 -6.43 -1.40
CA ARG A 9 -26.69 -7.02 -0.07
C ARG A 9 -28.19 -7.26 0.16
N ARG A 10 -28.55 -8.16 1.07
CA ARG A 10 -29.97 -8.34 1.42
C ARG A 10 -30.45 -7.20 2.30
N ARG A 11 -31.72 -6.82 2.16
CA ARG A 11 -32.34 -5.78 2.99
C ARG A 11 -32.29 -6.22 4.47
N GLY A 12 -31.69 -5.39 5.32
CA GLY A 12 -31.51 -5.66 6.75
C GLY A 12 -30.12 -6.14 7.17
N GLU A 13 -29.24 -6.52 6.22
CA GLU A 13 -27.82 -6.78 6.52
C GLU A 13 -27.09 -5.45 6.79
N GLY A 14 -26.05 -5.46 7.64
CA GLY A 14 -25.18 -4.29 7.86
C GLY A 14 -24.42 -3.86 6.60
N ILE A 15 -23.72 -2.72 6.67
CA ILE A 15 -22.73 -2.35 5.65
C ILE A 15 -21.55 -3.31 5.78
N ILE A 16 -21.09 -3.84 4.66
CA ILE A 16 -19.90 -4.69 4.57
C ILE A 16 -18.70 -3.80 4.30
N GLU A 17 -17.76 -3.77 5.23
CA GLU A 17 -16.48 -3.06 5.09
C GLU A 17 -15.39 -3.98 4.50
N PRO A 18 -14.26 -3.43 4.00
CA PRO A 18 -13.18 -4.26 3.45
C PRO A 18 -12.69 -5.37 4.37
N TYR A 19 -12.54 -5.07 5.67
CA TYR A 19 -12.07 -6.02 6.68
C TYR A 19 -13.08 -7.14 6.98
N ASP A 20 -14.36 -6.99 6.61
CA ASP A 20 -15.36 -8.06 6.69
C ASP A 20 -15.37 -8.94 5.44
N HIS A 21 -14.98 -8.37 4.30
CA HIS A 21 -15.09 -9.03 3.00
C HIS A 21 -13.84 -9.85 2.65
N PHE A 22 -12.65 -9.33 2.95
CA PHE A 22 -11.36 -9.92 2.58
C PHE A 22 -10.69 -10.63 3.77
N ASP A 23 -10.12 -11.81 3.52
CA ASP A 23 -9.35 -12.55 4.54
C ASP A 23 -7.98 -11.90 4.84
N PHE A 24 -7.43 -11.16 3.87
CA PHE A 24 -6.09 -10.58 3.95
C PHE A 24 -6.05 -9.23 3.24
N ILE A 25 -5.58 -8.19 3.93
CA ILE A 25 -5.37 -6.85 3.39
C ILE A 25 -3.91 -6.46 3.60
N ALA A 26 -3.26 -6.01 2.55
CA ALA A 26 -1.86 -5.62 2.60
C ALA A 26 -1.58 -4.41 1.73
N GLY A 27 -0.54 -3.66 2.09
CA GLY A 27 -0.12 -2.53 1.28
C GLY A 27 1.19 -1.92 1.72
N THR A 28 1.69 -1.07 0.83
CA THR A 28 2.91 -0.30 0.98
C THR A 28 2.57 1.18 0.76
N GLY A 29 3.36 2.07 1.35
CA GLY A 29 3.29 3.51 1.09
C GLY A 29 2.30 4.22 2.00
N THR A 30 1.24 4.80 1.43
CA THR A 30 0.42 5.82 2.10
C THR A 30 -0.51 5.33 3.21
N GLY A 31 -0.43 4.05 3.59
CA GLY A 31 -1.13 3.52 4.76
C GLY A 31 -2.59 3.12 4.53
N GLY A 32 -3.14 3.25 3.32
CA GLY A 32 -4.54 2.91 3.03
C GLY A 32 -4.95 1.48 3.41
N ALA A 33 -4.06 0.50 3.21
CA ALA A 33 -4.28 -0.87 3.66
C ALA A 33 -4.39 -0.99 5.19
N CYS A 34 -3.60 -0.22 5.93
CA CYS A 34 -3.69 -0.17 7.39
C CYS A 34 -4.98 0.51 7.85
N MET A 35 -5.39 1.60 7.18
CA MET A 35 -6.62 2.33 7.50
C MET A 35 -7.86 1.43 7.36
N LEU A 36 -8.02 0.78 6.21
CA LEU A 36 -9.17 -0.07 5.90
C LEU A 36 -9.12 -1.43 6.57
N GLY A 37 -7.91 -1.94 6.84
CA GLY A 37 -7.70 -3.28 7.35
C GLY A 37 -7.45 -3.29 8.86
N ARG A 38 -6.29 -2.78 9.30
CA ARG A 38 -5.87 -2.86 10.70
C ARG A 38 -6.64 -1.90 11.61
N LEU A 39 -6.85 -0.66 11.18
CA LEU A 39 -7.63 0.34 11.93
C LEU A 39 -9.13 0.16 11.75
N ARG A 40 -9.55 -0.68 10.78
CA ARG A 40 -10.96 -0.99 10.48
C ARG A 40 -11.81 0.28 10.30
N MET A 41 -11.20 1.34 9.76
CA MET A 41 -11.91 2.58 9.52
C MET A 41 -12.91 2.38 8.37
N PRO A 42 -14.18 2.82 8.53
CA PRO A 42 -15.15 2.81 7.44
C PRO A 42 -14.61 3.54 6.22
N ILE A 43 -14.95 3.06 5.01
CA ILE A 43 -14.45 3.66 3.76
C ILE A 43 -14.78 5.15 3.68
N GLU A 44 -15.99 5.54 4.06
CA GLU A 44 -16.43 6.93 4.03
C GLU A 44 -15.55 7.81 4.92
N LYS A 45 -15.19 7.32 6.11
CA LYS A 45 -14.27 8.02 7.02
C LYS A 45 -12.87 8.12 6.44
N VAL A 46 -12.36 7.06 5.79
CA VAL A 46 -11.05 7.10 5.13
C VAL A 46 -11.03 8.14 4.00
N ILE A 47 -12.08 8.20 3.18
CA ILE A 47 -12.20 9.19 2.09
C ILE A 47 -12.20 10.62 2.65
N GLU A 48 -12.81 10.84 3.81
CA GLU A 48 -12.87 12.15 4.45
C GLU A 48 -11.57 12.56 5.17
N GLU A 49 -10.95 11.63 5.89
CA GLU A 49 -9.80 11.91 6.77
C GLU A 49 -8.46 11.84 6.04
N TYR A 50 -8.34 11.03 4.99
CA TYR A 50 -7.10 10.92 4.22
C TYR A 50 -6.60 12.26 3.64
N PRO A 51 -7.45 13.11 3.01
CA PRO A 51 -7.04 14.43 2.54
C PRO A 51 -6.48 15.30 3.68
N LYS A 52 -7.18 15.34 4.82
CA LYS A 52 -6.79 16.13 6.01
C LYS A 52 -5.44 15.65 6.56
N LEU A 53 -5.23 14.33 6.58
CA LEU A 53 -3.97 13.72 6.98
C LEU A 53 -2.83 14.14 6.04
N MET A 54 -3.04 14.04 4.72
CA MET A 54 -2.03 14.41 3.72
C MET A 54 -1.69 15.90 3.77
N GLU A 55 -2.70 16.77 3.91
CA GLU A 55 -2.52 18.21 4.10
C GLU A 55 -1.66 18.49 5.34
N LYS A 56 -2.00 17.91 6.49
CA LYS A 56 -1.24 18.07 7.72
C LYS A 56 0.22 17.62 7.58
N ILE A 57 0.47 16.52 6.86
CA ILE A 57 1.80 15.96 6.67
C ILE A 57 2.66 16.79 5.69
N PHE A 58 2.04 17.32 4.63
CA PHE A 58 2.74 17.91 3.48
C PHE A 58 2.58 19.43 3.34
N SER A 59 1.93 20.11 4.28
CA SER A 59 1.76 21.58 4.28
C SER A 59 3.06 22.33 4.56
N GLU A 60 3.92 21.81 5.44
CA GLU A 60 5.13 22.51 5.88
C GLU A 60 6.42 21.88 5.33
N LYS A 61 6.98 22.49 4.29
CA LYS A 61 8.33 22.17 3.81
C LYS A 61 9.40 22.81 4.69
N LYS A 62 10.44 22.05 4.99
CA LYS A 62 11.61 22.54 5.71
C LYS A 62 12.44 23.45 4.80
N MET A 63 12.93 24.55 5.36
CA MET A 63 13.84 25.48 4.66
C MET A 63 15.27 24.92 4.51
N ALA A 64 15.67 23.98 5.36
CA ALA A 64 16.99 23.37 5.35
C ALA A 64 16.99 21.92 5.85
N GLY A 65 18.04 21.18 5.49
CA GLY A 65 18.27 19.80 5.88
C GLY A 65 18.05 18.80 4.75
N SER A 66 18.35 17.52 5.01
CA SER A 66 18.39 16.47 4.00
C SER A 66 17.03 15.92 3.55
N THR A 67 15.93 16.31 4.22
CA THR A 67 14.56 15.84 3.93
C THR A 67 13.62 17.03 3.78
N MET A 68 12.63 16.91 2.90
CA MET A 68 11.68 17.98 2.59
C MET A 68 10.71 18.30 3.73
N TYR A 69 10.29 17.30 4.50
CA TYR A 69 9.24 17.43 5.51
C TYR A 69 9.71 17.02 6.91
N LYS A 70 8.97 17.47 7.93
CA LYS A 70 9.27 17.23 9.35
C LYS A 70 8.83 15.83 9.77
N ALA A 71 9.78 15.10 10.35
CA ALA A 71 9.52 13.80 10.97
C ALA A 71 8.48 13.88 12.11
N THR A 72 8.52 14.94 12.91
CA THR A 72 7.61 15.16 14.04
C THR A 72 6.17 15.34 13.56
N THR A 73 5.96 16.12 12.49
CA THR A 73 4.63 16.32 11.90
C THR A 73 4.01 15.01 11.40
N LEU A 74 4.80 14.17 10.70
CA LEU A 74 4.34 12.83 10.30
C LEU A 74 3.97 11.97 11.51
N GLN A 75 4.84 11.93 12.53
CA GLN A 75 4.61 11.17 13.75
C GLN A 75 3.32 11.62 14.47
N GLU A 76 3.15 12.91 14.71
CA GLU A 76 1.98 13.48 15.40
C GLU A 76 0.69 13.25 14.62
N ALA A 77 0.73 13.37 13.29
CA ALA A 77 -0.43 13.12 12.43
C ALA A 77 -0.87 11.65 12.49
N LEU A 78 0.07 10.71 12.41
CA LEU A 78 -0.21 9.28 12.50
C LEU A 78 -0.69 8.87 13.90
N LYS A 79 -0.08 9.40 14.96
CA LYS A 79 -0.49 9.18 16.35
C LYS A 79 -1.93 9.63 16.60
N ALA A 80 -2.29 10.83 16.12
CA ALA A 80 -3.65 11.35 16.24
C ALA A 80 -4.68 10.47 15.51
N MET A 81 -4.37 10.03 14.28
CA MET A 81 -5.25 9.12 13.53
C MET A 81 -5.43 7.78 14.25
N VAL A 82 -4.35 7.21 14.80
CA VAL A 82 -4.44 5.94 15.56
C VAL A 82 -5.27 6.15 16.82
N GLN A 83 -5.02 7.20 17.60
CA GLN A 83 -5.79 7.54 18.79
C GLN A 83 -7.29 7.69 18.50
N ASP A 84 -7.66 8.36 17.40
CA ASP A 84 -9.06 8.53 16.98
C ASP A 84 -9.72 7.21 16.53
N ALA A 85 -8.95 6.31 15.90
CA ALA A 85 -9.47 5.03 15.42
C ALA A 85 -9.53 3.94 16.51
N THR A 86 -8.61 3.94 17.48
CA THR A 86 -8.46 2.86 18.46
C THR A 86 -8.76 3.27 19.90
N GLY A 87 -8.79 4.57 20.20
CA GLY A 87 -8.80 5.08 21.57
C GLY A 87 -7.44 5.02 22.28
N GLU A 88 -6.39 4.53 21.63
CA GLU A 88 -5.05 4.35 22.19
C GLU A 88 -3.97 4.66 21.15
N GLU A 89 -3.27 5.78 21.32
CA GLU A 89 -2.13 6.20 20.48
C GLU A 89 -1.08 5.08 20.33
N GLY A 90 -0.81 4.38 21.44
CA GLY A 90 0.17 3.31 21.54
C GLY A 90 -0.30 1.94 21.07
N ALA A 91 -1.50 1.83 20.49
CA ALA A 91 -2.08 0.54 20.10
C ALA A 91 -1.10 -0.29 19.27
N ALA A 92 -0.85 -1.53 19.71
CA ALA A 92 0.08 -2.45 19.05
C ALA A 92 -0.44 -2.84 17.66
N ILE A 93 0.46 -3.04 16.69
CA ILE A 93 0.05 -3.51 15.37
C ILE A 93 -0.56 -4.92 15.43
N GLN A 94 -0.07 -5.77 16.33
CA GLN A 94 -0.53 -7.15 16.45
C GLN A 94 -1.88 -7.23 17.16
N VAL A 95 -2.90 -7.65 16.43
CA VAL A 95 -4.23 -8.03 16.92
C VAL A 95 -4.63 -9.31 16.17
N ASN A 96 -4.87 -10.39 16.91
CA ASN A 96 -5.36 -11.65 16.33
C ASN A 96 -6.85 -11.54 16.02
N ASP A 97 -7.17 -10.88 14.91
CA ASP A 97 -8.52 -10.72 14.40
C ASP A 97 -8.79 -11.53 13.11
N GLY A 98 -10.02 -11.42 12.58
CA GLY A 98 -10.48 -12.22 11.44
C GLY A 98 -9.77 -11.91 10.11
N CYS A 99 -9.64 -10.62 9.76
CA CYS A 99 -8.94 -10.16 8.56
C CYS A 99 -7.48 -9.86 8.90
N LYS A 100 -6.57 -10.60 8.29
CA LYS A 100 -5.14 -10.42 8.53
C LYS A 100 -4.60 -9.22 7.76
N ASN A 101 -3.72 -8.47 8.41
CA ASN A 101 -3.15 -7.26 7.84
C ASN A 101 -1.63 -7.33 7.79
N ALA A 102 -1.05 -6.78 6.73
CA ALA A 102 0.40 -6.64 6.60
C ALA A 102 0.78 -5.31 5.94
N ILE A 103 1.74 -4.61 6.55
CA ILE A 103 2.33 -3.37 6.04
C ILE A 103 3.79 -3.62 5.71
N PHE A 104 4.26 -3.11 4.59
CA PHE A 104 5.63 -3.34 4.12
C PHE A 104 6.49 -2.08 4.26
N ALA A 105 7.71 -2.22 4.78
CA ALA A 105 8.74 -1.18 4.73
C ALA A 105 10.10 -1.80 4.43
N MET A 106 11.08 -0.98 4.04
CA MET A 106 12.44 -1.45 3.78
C MET A 106 13.34 -1.20 4.98
N ALA A 107 14.19 -2.17 5.29
CA ALA A 107 15.27 -1.97 6.26
C ALA A 107 16.35 -1.08 5.63
N LYS A 108 16.63 0.07 6.24
CA LYS A 108 17.56 1.10 5.73
C LYS A 108 18.95 0.54 5.40
N HIS A 109 19.41 -0.43 6.20
CA HIS A 109 20.76 -1.01 6.09
C HIS A 109 20.79 -2.35 5.32
N ASN A 110 19.68 -2.81 4.76
CA ASN A 110 19.61 -4.04 3.98
C ASN A 110 18.80 -3.86 2.69
N MET A 111 19.18 -2.84 1.90
CA MET A 111 18.54 -2.58 0.60
C MET A 111 18.99 -3.58 -0.48
N ASN A 112 20.18 -4.18 -0.37
CA ASN A 112 20.75 -5.06 -1.39
C ASN A 112 19.93 -6.34 -1.61
N SER A 113 19.29 -6.86 -0.56
CA SER A 113 18.45 -8.05 -0.66
C SER A 113 17.09 -7.76 -1.31
N ALA A 114 16.70 -6.48 -1.40
CA ALA A 114 15.36 -6.03 -1.80
C ALA A 114 14.20 -6.76 -1.08
N LEU A 115 14.47 -7.34 0.09
CA LEU A 115 13.48 -8.03 0.90
C LEU A 115 12.83 -7.02 1.86
N PRO A 116 11.51 -6.79 1.76
CA PRO A 116 10.82 -5.90 2.68
C PRO A 116 10.68 -6.54 4.05
N VAL A 117 10.65 -5.70 5.08
CA VAL A 117 10.17 -6.07 6.40
C VAL A 117 8.65 -5.96 6.43
N ILE A 118 8.03 -6.99 7.01
CA ILE A 118 6.57 -7.13 7.06
C ILE A 118 6.09 -6.89 8.48
N PHE A 119 5.37 -5.79 8.68
CA PHE A 119 4.68 -5.48 9.92
C PHE A 119 3.30 -6.14 9.91
N ARG A 120 3.14 -7.21 10.69
CA ARG A 120 1.94 -8.08 10.65
C ARG A 120 0.98 -7.77 11.77
N SER A 121 -0.33 -7.87 11.51
CA SER A 121 -1.33 -7.85 12.59
C SER A 121 -1.41 -9.17 13.36
N TYR A 122 -0.81 -10.25 12.88
CA TYR A 122 -0.92 -11.57 13.50
C TYR A 122 0.44 -12.13 13.92
N ALA A 123 0.43 -12.99 14.93
CA ALA A 123 1.62 -13.67 15.40
C ALA A 123 2.11 -14.72 14.39
N THR A 124 3.42 -14.92 14.33
CA THR A 124 4.07 -15.92 13.47
C THR A 124 5.18 -16.62 14.26
N SER A 125 5.33 -17.93 14.09
CA SER A 125 6.37 -18.72 14.75
C SER A 125 7.76 -18.55 14.13
N SER A 126 7.83 -18.12 12.87
CA SER A 126 9.08 -17.92 12.13
C SER A 126 9.07 -16.54 11.45
N ASN A 127 10.21 -15.86 11.49
CA ASN A 127 10.40 -14.48 11.00
C ASN A 127 9.42 -13.48 11.65
N PRO A 128 9.52 -13.30 12.99
CA PRO A 128 8.61 -12.42 13.72
C PRO A 128 8.65 -11.00 13.18
N SER A 129 7.48 -10.37 13.15
CA SER A 129 7.36 -8.94 12.88
C SER A 129 8.07 -8.13 13.97
N PRO A 130 8.67 -6.97 13.65
CA PRO A 130 9.04 -6.00 14.68
C PRO A 130 7.85 -5.72 15.59
N ASN A 131 8.09 -5.69 16.91
CA ASN A 131 7.07 -5.29 17.86
C ASN A 131 6.98 -3.77 17.90
N CYS A 132 5.84 -3.21 17.50
CA CYS A 132 5.66 -1.76 17.39
C CYS A 132 4.19 -1.35 17.48
N ALA A 133 3.97 -0.07 17.76
CA ALA A 133 2.67 0.56 17.62
C ALA A 133 2.27 0.70 16.13
N ILE A 134 0.97 0.83 15.86
CA ILE A 134 0.45 1.00 14.49
C ILE A 134 1.06 2.24 13.82
N TRP A 135 1.19 3.35 14.54
CA TRP A 135 1.76 4.59 13.99
C TRP A 135 3.22 4.42 13.57
N GLN A 136 3.99 3.54 14.23
CA GLN A 136 5.38 3.29 13.87
C GLN A 136 5.49 2.50 12.55
N ALA A 137 4.63 1.50 12.35
CA ALA A 137 4.58 0.75 11.10
C ALA A 137 4.12 1.64 9.92
N LEU A 138 3.12 2.49 10.15
CA LEU A 138 2.67 3.50 9.20
C LEU A 138 3.79 4.49 8.86
N TYR A 139 4.51 4.98 9.87
CA TYR A 139 5.65 5.86 9.66
C TYR A 139 6.71 5.16 8.80
N ALA A 140 7.09 3.93 9.16
CA ALA A 140 8.12 3.17 8.44
C ALA A 140 7.79 3.03 6.95
N THR A 141 6.55 2.73 6.60
CA THR A 141 6.14 2.57 5.20
C THR A 141 6.05 3.89 4.44
N MET A 142 5.79 5.01 5.12
CA MET A 142 5.71 6.38 4.56
C MET A 142 7.05 7.14 4.59
N ALA A 143 8.08 6.60 5.24
CA ALA A 143 9.36 7.28 5.46
C ALA A 143 10.25 7.31 4.20
N TYR A 144 9.78 7.94 3.12
CA TYR A 144 10.57 8.08 1.90
C TYR A 144 11.79 8.98 2.15
N PRO A 145 13.01 8.57 1.78
CA PRO A 145 14.24 9.27 2.14
C PRO A 145 14.30 10.77 1.76
N ASP A 146 13.65 11.17 0.67
CA ASP A 146 13.62 12.58 0.24
C ASP A 146 12.58 13.41 1.01
N LEU A 147 11.52 12.76 1.48
CA LEU A 147 10.39 13.42 2.14
C LEU A 147 10.59 13.44 3.66
N PHE A 148 10.94 12.31 4.26
CA PHE A 148 11.00 12.12 5.70
C PHE A 148 12.28 11.41 6.14
N LYS A 149 12.64 11.59 7.42
CA LYS A 149 13.70 10.79 8.04
C LYS A 149 13.24 9.35 8.22
N SER A 150 14.19 8.42 8.32
CA SER A 150 13.90 7.04 8.75
C SER A 150 13.35 7.01 10.19
N ILE A 151 12.66 5.93 10.54
CA ILE A 151 12.26 5.62 11.92
C ILE A 151 13.03 4.42 12.44
N ASP A 152 13.39 4.49 13.72
CA ASP A 152 14.02 3.40 14.45
C ASP A 152 12.95 2.67 15.28
N ILE A 153 12.84 1.35 15.11
CA ILE A 153 11.87 0.49 15.80
C ILE A 153 12.61 -0.72 16.39
N GLY A 154 12.28 -1.09 17.62
CA GLY A 154 12.88 -2.22 18.33
C GLY A 154 13.41 -1.84 19.71
N ASP A 155 14.22 -2.73 20.28
CA ASP A 155 14.89 -2.50 21.57
C ASP A 155 15.87 -1.33 21.46
N SER A 156 15.89 -0.45 22.46
CA SER A 156 16.83 0.68 22.56
C SER A 156 18.30 0.28 22.41
N SER A 157 18.64 -0.97 22.74
CA SER A 157 20.00 -1.51 22.64
C SER A 157 20.39 -1.91 21.22
N ALA A 158 19.41 -2.21 20.36
CA ALA A 158 19.63 -2.64 18.98
C ALA A 158 18.44 -2.24 18.08
N PRO A 159 18.20 -0.93 17.87
CA PRO A 159 17.11 -0.48 17.03
C PRO A 159 17.34 -0.82 15.57
N GLN A 160 16.26 -1.12 14.85
CA GLN A 160 16.28 -1.31 13.40
C GLN A 160 15.73 -0.06 12.72
N SER A 161 16.49 0.51 11.78
CA SER A 161 16.05 1.67 10.99
C SER A 161 15.27 1.26 9.75
N PHE A 162 14.11 1.88 9.54
CA PHE A 162 13.20 1.63 8.42
C PHE A 162 12.97 2.86 7.55
N VAL A 163 12.78 2.61 6.25
CA VAL A 163 12.44 3.60 5.22
C VAL A 163 11.31 3.09 4.35
N GLY A 164 10.69 4.00 3.60
CA GLY A 164 9.46 3.75 2.84
C GLY A 164 9.50 2.48 2.01
N GLY A 165 8.42 1.71 2.05
CA GLY A 165 8.38 0.38 1.46
C GLY A 165 8.37 0.38 -0.07
N ASP A 166 7.94 1.47 -0.72
CA ASP A 166 7.90 1.49 -2.18
C ASP A 166 9.29 1.48 -2.82
N LEU A 167 10.36 1.65 -2.04
CA LEU A 167 11.72 1.44 -2.49
C LEU A 167 11.99 -0.06 -2.72
N GLY A 168 11.51 -0.60 -3.83
CA GLY A 168 11.66 -2.00 -4.23
C GLY A 168 10.43 -2.86 -3.95
N CYS A 169 9.44 -2.36 -3.20
CA CYS A 169 8.21 -3.10 -2.84
C CYS A 169 6.92 -2.26 -3.01
N SER A 170 6.85 -1.42 -4.05
CA SER A 170 5.66 -0.59 -4.32
C SER A 170 4.40 -1.43 -4.59
N ASN A 171 4.57 -2.58 -5.25
CA ASN A 171 3.53 -3.60 -5.38
C ASN A 171 3.94 -4.86 -4.58
N PRO A 172 3.44 -5.05 -3.35
CA PRO A 172 3.91 -6.12 -2.47
C PRO A 172 3.31 -7.49 -2.81
N LEU A 173 2.56 -7.64 -3.92
CA LEU A 173 1.71 -8.80 -4.16
C LEU A 173 2.46 -10.14 -4.13
N MET A 174 3.70 -10.20 -4.62
CA MET A 174 4.52 -11.40 -4.50
C MET A 174 4.77 -11.82 -3.04
N HIS A 175 5.12 -10.86 -2.18
CA HIS A 175 5.30 -11.11 -0.76
C HIS A 175 3.98 -11.45 -0.06
N VAL A 176 2.88 -10.81 -0.46
CA VAL A 176 1.54 -11.11 0.05
C VAL A 176 1.14 -12.54 -0.27
N LEU A 177 1.38 -13.02 -1.49
CA LEU A 177 1.04 -14.40 -1.89
C LEU A 177 1.87 -15.44 -1.11
N SER A 178 3.16 -15.17 -0.92
CA SER A 178 4.00 -15.98 -0.03
C SER A 178 3.45 -16.01 1.40
N GLU A 179 3.07 -14.87 1.96
CA GLU A 179 2.48 -14.79 3.31
C GLU A 179 1.13 -15.52 3.41
N VAL A 180 0.25 -15.34 2.43
CA VAL A 180 -1.05 -16.01 2.34
C VAL A 180 -0.88 -17.53 2.25
N SER A 181 0.09 -18.02 1.47
CA SER A 181 0.41 -19.45 1.36
C SER A 181 0.84 -20.05 2.69
N ARG A 182 1.60 -19.30 3.49
CA ARG A 182 2.06 -19.72 4.82
C ARG A 182 0.93 -19.72 5.83
N VAL A 183 0.09 -18.70 5.79
CA VAL A 183 -0.98 -18.50 6.77
C VAL A 183 -2.19 -19.38 6.50
N TYR A 184 -2.49 -19.66 5.24
CA TYR A 184 -3.67 -20.41 4.81
C TYR A 184 -3.29 -21.58 3.88
N PRO A 185 -2.45 -22.53 4.33
CA PRO A 185 -1.79 -23.51 3.44
C PRO A 185 -2.74 -24.47 2.71
N ALA A 186 -3.96 -24.64 3.21
CA ALA A 186 -4.97 -25.54 2.63
C ALA A 186 -6.16 -24.79 1.99
N ARG A 187 -6.17 -23.45 2.01
CA ARG A 187 -7.27 -22.68 1.41
C ARG A 187 -7.05 -22.50 -0.09
N LYS A 188 -8.14 -22.16 -0.79
CA LYS A 188 -8.11 -21.73 -2.19
C LYS A 188 -8.26 -20.22 -2.27
N VAL A 189 -7.57 -19.61 -3.22
CA VAL A 189 -7.71 -18.17 -3.50
C VAL A 189 -8.96 -17.97 -4.34
N ALA A 190 -9.91 -17.20 -3.84
CA ALA A 190 -11.13 -16.86 -4.58
C ALA A 190 -10.94 -15.64 -5.48
N CYS A 191 -10.19 -14.64 -5.03
CA CYS A 191 -9.99 -13.39 -5.75
C CYS A 191 -8.79 -12.63 -5.16
N ILE A 192 -8.06 -11.93 -6.02
CA ILE A 192 -6.97 -11.02 -5.70
C ILE A 192 -7.34 -9.66 -6.33
N ILE A 193 -7.47 -8.64 -5.48
CA ILE A 193 -7.68 -7.26 -5.92
C ILE A 193 -6.39 -6.49 -5.64
N SER A 194 -5.71 -6.07 -6.70
CA SER A 194 -4.52 -5.21 -6.61
C SER A 194 -4.88 -3.80 -7.05
N LEU A 195 -4.65 -2.82 -6.18
CA LEU A 195 -4.93 -1.42 -6.45
C LEU A 195 -3.60 -0.66 -6.63
N GLY A 196 -3.47 0.09 -7.72
CA GLY A 196 -2.35 0.99 -7.99
C GLY A 196 -2.70 2.44 -7.66
N ALA A 197 -1.67 3.27 -7.48
CA ALA A 197 -1.79 4.69 -7.17
C ALA A 197 -1.79 5.60 -8.44
N GLY A 198 -2.01 5.02 -9.62
CA GLY A 198 -1.86 5.68 -10.92
C GLY A 198 -0.65 5.18 -11.70
N HIS A 199 -0.72 5.24 -13.02
CA HIS A 199 0.43 4.96 -13.88
C HIS A 199 1.41 6.13 -13.82
N ALA A 200 2.65 5.85 -13.44
CA ALA A 200 3.72 6.84 -13.44
C ALA A 200 4.08 7.22 -14.89
N ARG A 201 4.74 8.36 -15.05
CA ARG A 201 5.36 8.74 -16.33
C ARG A 201 6.35 7.67 -16.79
N THR A 202 6.51 7.48 -18.10
CA THR A 202 7.53 6.58 -18.63
C THR A 202 8.92 6.97 -18.13
N ILE A 203 9.63 6.04 -17.51
CA ILE A 203 11.01 6.22 -17.08
C ILE A 203 11.91 6.19 -18.33
N GLN A 204 12.70 7.24 -18.53
CA GLN A 204 13.60 7.35 -19.68
C GLN A 204 15.05 7.32 -19.21
N VAL A 205 15.90 6.62 -19.97
CA VAL A 205 17.35 6.71 -19.80
C VAL A 205 17.77 8.10 -20.29
N PRO A 206 18.34 8.96 -19.43
CA PRO A 206 18.76 10.28 -19.86
C PRO A 206 19.91 10.15 -20.87
N ASN A 207 19.92 11.02 -21.89
CA ASN A 207 21.02 11.07 -22.84
C ASN A 207 22.31 11.49 -22.12
N LEU A 208 23.36 10.65 -22.21
CA LEU A 208 24.66 10.89 -21.57
C LEU A 208 25.24 12.24 -22.03
N ASN A 209 25.27 13.20 -21.11
CA ASN A 209 25.97 14.46 -21.25
C ASN A 209 26.97 14.56 -20.10
N TRP A 210 28.21 14.92 -20.41
CA TRP A 210 29.34 14.94 -19.47
C TRP A 210 29.10 15.78 -18.19
N ARG A 211 28.19 16.74 -18.22
CA ARG A 211 27.76 17.52 -17.04
C ARG A 211 26.98 16.69 -15.99
N TYR A 212 26.35 15.57 -16.39
CA TYR A 212 25.58 14.70 -15.50
C TYR A 212 26.44 13.73 -14.67
N LEU A 213 27.66 13.43 -15.12
CA LEU A 213 28.64 12.63 -14.38
C LEU A 213 29.18 13.34 -13.13
N ILE A 214 29.15 14.68 -13.12
CA ILE A 214 29.67 15.51 -12.01
C ILE A 214 28.59 15.76 -10.95
N PHE A 215 27.30 15.74 -11.33
CA PHE A 215 26.17 15.95 -10.44
C PHE A 215 25.17 14.80 -10.60
N GLY A 216 25.43 13.68 -9.90
CA GLY A 216 24.66 12.42 -9.97
C GLY A 216 23.18 12.53 -9.58
N SER A 217 22.38 13.15 -10.43
CA SER A 217 21.02 13.59 -10.13
C SER A 217 19.98 12.86 -10.98
N GLN A 218 20.16 12.79 -12.30
CA GLN A 218 19.15 12.19 -13.19
C GLN A 218 19.15 10.66 -13.17
N ASP A 219 20.33 10.03 -13.22
CA ASP A 219 20.44 8.56 -13.14
C ASP A 219 19.93 8.02 -11.80
N VAL A 220 20.22 8.73 -10.71
CA VAL A 220 19.72 8.38 -9.36
C VAL A 220 18.20 8.54 -9.26
N ILE A 221 17.61 9.55 -9.91
CA ILE A 221 16.15 9.73 -9.97
C ILE A 221 15.53 8.58 -10.78
N ALA A 222 16.05 8.27 -11.97
CA ALA A 222 15.54 7.18 -12.80
C ALA A 222 15.65 5.82 -12.07
N MET A 223 16.76 5.55 -11.39
CA MET A 223 16.93 4.34 -10.56
C MET A 223 15.91 4.26 -9.42
N ARG A 224 15.55 5.39 -8.81
CA ARG A 224 14.53 5.44 -7.75
C ARG A 224 13.11 5.26 -8.31
N GLU A 225 12.80 5.88 -9.44
CA GLU A 225 11.52 5.68 -10.15
C GLU A 225 11.37 4.20 -10.53
N MET A 226 12.44 3.55 -11.01
CA MET A 226 12.43 2.11 -11.31
C MET A 226 12.22 1.25 -10.06
N ALA A 227 12.87 1.59 -8.94
CA ALA A 227 12.68 0.87 -7.68
C ALA A 227 11.22 0.99 -7.17
N ARG A 228 10.52 2.05 -7.54
CA ARG A 228 9.11 2.28 -7.21
C ARG A 228 8.15 1.77 -8.28
N ASP A 229 8.64 1.21 -9.38
CA ASP A 229 7.75 0.74 -10.43
C ASP A 229 6.91 -0.45 -9.94
N SER A 230 5.60 -0.22 -9.92
CA SER A 230 4.61 -1.17 -9.46
C SER A 230 4.11 -2.08 -10.59
N GLU A 231 4.38 -1.70 -11.84
CA GLU A 231 3.82 -2.32 -13.04
C GLU A 231 4.59 -3.58 -13.45
N ARG A 232 5.91 -3.63 -13.26
CA ARG A 232 6.67 -4.89 -13.42
C ARG A 232 6.05 -6.07 -12.67
N VAL A 233 5.69 -5.88 -11.40
CA VAL A 233 5.03 -6.93 -10.60
C VAL A 233 3.60 -7.17 -11.09
N ALA A 234 2.88 -6.13 -11.54
CA ALA A 234 1.53 -6.30 -12.06
C ALA A 234 1.51 -7.14 -13.35
N GLU A 235 2.46 -6.94 -14.27
CA GLU A 235 2.64 -7.74 -15.48
C GLU A 235 3.01 -9.18 -15.16
N GLU A 236 3.96 -9.39 -14.24
CA GLU A 236 4.33 -10.73 -13.77
C GLU A 236 3.12 -11.47 -13.20
N MET A 237 2.28 -10.79 -12.41
CA MET A 237 1.07 -11.38 -11.83
C MET A 237 -0.02 -11.63 -12.88
N ALA A 238 -0.15 -10.76 -13.88
CA ALA A 238 -1.06 -10.99 -15.00
C ALA A 238 -0.68 -12.26 -15.77
N LEU A 239 0.61 -12.47 -16.05
CA LEU A 239 1.11 -13.70 -16.67
C LEU A 239 0.91 -14.92 -15.78
N ARG A 240 1.23 -14.81 -14.49
CA ARG A 240 1.09 -15.90 -13.51
C ARG A 240 -0.35 -16.41 -13.40
N PHE A 241 -1.32 -15.51 -13.46
CA PHE A 241 -2.74 -15.85 -13.32
C PHE A 241 -3.52 -15.88 -14.64
N GLN A 242 -2.83 -15.82 -15.80
CA GLN A 242 -3.48 -15.75 -17.11
C GLN A 242 -4.43 -16.92 -17.40
N SER A 243 -4.11 -18.12 -16.89
CA SER A 243 -4.92 -19.33 -17.06
C SER A 243 -5.99 -19.51 -15.97
N ALA A 244 -5.99 -18.67 -14.94
CA ALA A 244 -6.91 -18.73 -13.81
C ALA A 244 -7.93 -17.59 -13.92
N ASP A 245 -8.93 -17.76 -14.79
CA ASP A 245 -9.94 -16.73 -15.02
C ASP A 245 -10.65 -16.33 -13.71
N GLY A 246 -10.87 -15.03 -13.57
CA GLY A 246 -11.52 -14.42 -12.41
C GLY A 246 -10.69 -14.42 -11.11
N ILE A 247 -9.41 -14.78 -11.12
CA ILE A 247 -8.58 -14.73 -9.90
C ILE A 247 -7.96 -13.36 -9.68
N TYR A 248 -7.31 -12.78 -10.69
CA TYR A 248 -6.51 -11.57 -10.51
C TYR A 248 -7.14 -10.35 -11.19
N PHE A 249 -7.39 -9.30 -10.41
CA PHE A 249 -7.88 -8.02 -10.90
C PHE A 249 -6.96 -6.89 -10.43
N ARG A 250 -6.22 -6.30 -11.38
CA ARG A 250 -5.49 -5.04 -11.20
C ARG A 250 -6.35 -3.85 -11.58
N PHE A 251 -6.47 -2.87 -10.70
CA PHE A 251 -7.03 -1.56 -11.02
C PHE A 251 -5.96 -0.51 -10.81
N ASN A 252 -5.62 0.22 -11.88
CA ASN A 252 -4.64 1.29 -11.85
C ASN A 252 -5.06 2.35 -12.87
N VAL A 253 -5.05 3.63 -12.50
CA VAL A 253 -5.51 4.72 -13.39
C VAL A 253 -4.48 4.93 -14.49
N ASP A 254 -4.88 4.74 -15.75
CA ASP A 254 -3.95 4.68 -16.90
C ASP A 254 -3.39 6.05 -17.32
N GLN A 255 -4.16 7.13 -17.13
CA GLN A 255 -3.84 8.48 -17.62
C GLN A 255 -4.34 9.56 -16.64
N GLY A 256 -3.60 10.66 -16.55
CA GLY A 256 -3.89 11.81 -15.68
C GLY A 256 -3.11 11.84 -14.37
N MET A 257 -2.40 10.77 -14.04
CA MET A 257 -1.63 10.64 -12.80
C MET A 257 -0.13 10.92 -12.99
N GLN A 258 0.34 11.07 -14.23
CA GLN A 258 1.77 11.10 -14.56
C GLN A 258 2.53 12.31 -14.00
N ASP A 259 1.84 13.45 -13.84
CA ASP A 259 2.41 14.69 -13.30
C ASP A 259 2.12 14.87 -11.80
N MET A 260 1.52 13.87 -11.13
CA MET A 260 1.26 13.91 -9.69
C MET A 260 2.53 13.50 -8.93
N LYS A 261 3.14 14.46 -8.25
CA LYS A 261 4.33 14.25 -7.42
C LYS A 261 3.94 13.89 -5.99
N ASP A 262 4.83 13.16 -5.31
CA ASP A 262 4.70 12.90 -3.89
C ASP A 262 4.52 14.21 -3.11
N GLY A 263 3.48 14.29 -2.28
CA GLY A 263 3.15 15.48 -1.49
C GLY A 263 2.26 16.51 -2.20
N ASN A 264 1.81 16.28 -3.43
CA ASN A 264 0.81 17.13 -4.12
C ASN A 264 -0.63 16.95 -3.56
N TRP A 265 -0.80 17.12 -2.26
CA TRP A 265 -2.10 16.92 -1.59
C TRP A 265 -3.21 17.84 -2.12
N GLU A 266 -2.84 19.05 -2.59
CA GLU A 266 -3.75 20.07 -3.15
C GLU A 266 -4.46 19.60 -4.43
N ARG A 267 -3.91 18.61 -5.14
CA ARG A 267 -4.43 18.11 -6.42
C ARG A 267 -5.36 16.90 -6.28
N LEU A 268 -5.88 16.64 -5.08
CA LEU A 268 -6.78 15.50 -4.85
C LEU A 268 -8.05 15.54 -5.69
N GLY A 269 -8.56 16.73 -6.01
CA GLY A 269 -9.71 16.89 -6.92
C GLY A 269 -9.46 16.29 -8.31
N GLU A 270 -8.24 16.45 -8.83
CA GLU A 270 -7.83 15.86 -10.12
C GLU A 270 -7.76 14.33 -10.02
N VAL A 271 -7.23 13.79 -8.90
CA VAL A 271 -7.19 12.33 -8.64
C VAL A 271 -8.60 11.74 -8.71
N ILE A 272 -9.57 12.40 -8.08
CA ILE A 272 -10.96 11.95 -8.07
C ILE A 272 -11.54 11.97 -9.49
N GLN A 273 -11.30 13.04 -10.25
CA GLN A 273 -11.80 13.17 -11.63
C GLN A 273 -11.21 12.09 -12.55
N HIS A 274 -9.88 11.90 -12.53
CA HIS A 274 -9.23 10.87 -13.34
C HIS A 274 -9.68 9.45 -12.94
N THR A 275 -9.84 9.19 -11.64
CA THR A 275 -10.36 7.90 -11.15
C THR A 275 -11.80 7.66 -11.61
N ASN A 276 -12.66 8.68 -11.59
CA ASN A 276 -14.04 8.55 -12.04
C ASN A 276 -14.13 8.21 -13.53
N VAL A 277 -13.34 8.89 -14.37
CA VAL A 277 -13.27 8.60 -15.80
C VAL A 277 -12.75 7.18 -16.04
N TYR A 278 -11.68 6.78 -15.34
CA TYR A 278 -11.13 5.43 -15.40
C TYR A 278 -12.18 4.35 -15.07
N LEU A 279 -12.98 4.55 -14.02
CA LEU A 279 -14.03 3.61 -13.60
C LEU A 279 -15.25 3.57 -14.55
N GLN A 280 -15.45 4.62 -15.35
CA GLN A 280 -16.52 4.70 -16.37
C GLN A 280 -16.11 4.11 -17.71
N ASN A 281 -14.80 3.92 -17.98
CA ASN A 281 -14.34 3.18 -19.15
C ASN A 281 -15.02 1.79 -19.18
N ASN A 282 -15.59 1.43 -20.33
CA ASN A 282 -16.31 0.17 -20.52
C ASN A 282 -15.49 -1.06 -20.09
N GLU A 283 -14.21 -1.13 -20.43
CA GLU A 283 -13.36 -2.27 -20.05
C GLU A 283 -13.19 -2.36 -18.52
N THR A 284 -12.82 -1.25 -17.89
CA THR A 284 -12.68 -1.16 -16.43
C THR A 284 -13.99 -1.43 -15.71
N HIS A 285 -15.11 -0.92 -16.23
CA HIS A 285 -16.43 -1.15 -15.68
C HIS A 285 -16.80 -2.63 -15.67
N GLN A 286 -16.59 -3.33 -16.81
CA GLN A 286 -16.83 -4.77 -16.93
C GLN A 286 -15.89 -5.57 -16.04
N LYS A 287 -14.61 -5.19 -15.96
CA LYS A 287 -13.63 -5.79 -15.05
C LYS A 287 -14.05 -5.65 -13.59
N MET A 288 -14.57 -4.49 -13.19
CA MET A 288 -15.08 -4.22 -11.85
C MET A 288 -16.32 -5.07 -11.52
N GLU A 289 -17.27 -5.24 -12.46
CA GLU A 289 -18.41 -6.15 -12.24
C GLU A 289 -17.95 -7.59 -12.04
N ARG A 290 -17.02 -8.08 -12.88
CA ARG A 290 -16.44 -9.42 -12.72
C ARG A 290 -15.76 -9.58 -11.36
N ALA A 291 -14.97 -8.60 -10.92
CA ALA A 291 -14.30 -8.61 -9.62
C ALA A 291 -15.32 -8.66 -8.45
N VAL A 292 -16.39 -7.87 -8.52
CA VAL A 292 -17.47 -7.88 -7.52
C VAL A 292 -18.14 -9.25 -7.47
N ASP A 293 -18.52 -9.81 -8.61
CA ASP A 293 -19.22 -11.09 -8.66
C ASP A 293 -18.35 -12.25 -8.19
N THR A 294 -17.09 -12.32 -8.62
CA THR A 294 -16.15 -13.36 -8.18
C THR A 294 -15.88 -13.26 -6.68
N SER A 295 -15.62 -12.06 -6.16
CA SER A 295 -15.33 -11.87 -4.73
C SER A 295 -16.53 -12.22 -3.84
N ARG A 296 -17.77 -12.02 -4.32
CA ARG A 296 -18.98 -12.41 -3.57
C ARG A 296 -19.26 -13.92 -3.62
N LYS A 297 -18.99 -14.57 -4.75
CA LYS A 297 -19.17 -16.03 -4.89
C LYS A 297 -18.18 -16.82 -4.04
N LYS A 298 -17.02 -16.24 -3.71
CA LYS A 298 -15.94 -16.85 -2.90
C LYS A 298 -15.53 -18.26 -3.38
N ARG A 299 -15.57 -18.50 -4.71
CA ARG A 299 -15.17 -19.78 -5.33
C ARG A 299 -13.72 -19.71 -5.76
N GLY A 300 -12.83 -20.40 -5.05
CA GLY A 300 -11.43 -20.51 -5.46
C GLY A 300 -11.17 -21.74 -6.34
N ASN A 301 -10.38 -21.55 -7.40
CA ASN A 301 -9.95 -22.61 -8.32
C ASN A 301 -8.44 -22.91 -8.22
N ILE A 302 -7.65 -22.05 -7.56
CA ILE A 302 -6.23 -22.27 -7.26
C ILE A 302 -6.00 -22.35 -5.75
N THR A 303 -5.05 -23.19 -5.33
CA THR A 303 -4.63 -23.24 -3.92
C THR A 303 -3.73 -22.05 -3.58
N THR A 304 -3.67 -21.66 -2.31
CA THR A 304 -2.75 -20.62 -1.85
C THR A 304 -1.27 -20.98 -2.09
N ARG A 305 -0.93 -22.26 -2.11
CA ARG A 305 0.43 -22.75 -2.48
C ARG A 305 0.75 -22.62 -3.96
N GLN A 306 -0.24 -22.74 -4.85
CA GLN A 306 -0.03 -22.49 -6.29
C GLN A 306 0.05 -20.99 -6.58
N ALA A 307 -0.67 -20.19 -5.77
CA ALA A 307 -0.69 -18.75 -5.88
C ALA A 307 0.59 -18.08 -5.34
N GLY A 308 1.19 -18.61 -4.26
CA GLY A 308 2.48 -18.18 -3.68
C GLY A 308 3.66 -18.67 -4.50
#